data_AF-A0A291QPW4-F1
#
_entry.id   AF-A0A291QPW4-F1
#
_cell.length_a   1.000
_cell.length_b   1.000
_cell.length_c   1.000
_cell.angle_alpha   90.00
_cell.angle_beta   90.00
_cell.angle_gamma   90.00
#
_symmetry.space_group_name_H-M   'P 1'
#
loop_
_entity.id
_entity.type
_entity.pdbx_description
1 polymer ?
#
loop_
_entity_poly.entity_id
_entity_poly.type
_entity_poly.pdbx_seq_one_letter_code
_entity_poly.pdbx_strand_id
1 'polypeptide(L)'
;MYPDGSWMAWAIAQHSQDIHFQRKCLKLLEKTLATNEPEPVLYAELYDRICRNTNHKQKFGQAIIEKNGVKKFYPIENKPGVDARRASIGLVPLQVYANENHVEYKSEKSSRM
;
A
#
# COMPACT_ATOMS: atom_id res chain seq x y z
N MET A 1 13.98 0.13 -18.91
CA MET A 1 12.99 -0.27 -19.93
C MET A 1 11.88 -0.97 -19.15
N TYR A 2 10.70 -0.37 -19.00
CA TYR A 2 9.57 -0.94 -18.26
C TYR A 2 8.70 -1.74 -19.24
N PRO A 3 8.75 -3.08 -19.29
CA PRO A 3 8.01 -3.86 -20.27
C PRO A 3 7.03 -4.80 -19.57
N ASP A 4 6.23 -4.30 -18.63
CA ASP A 4 5.29 -5.14 -17.89
C ASP A 4 3.87 -4.59 -17.93
N GLY A 5 2.95 -5.39 -18.46
CA GLY A 5 1.50 -5.11 -18.41
C GLY A 5 0.99 -4.87 -16.98
N SER A 6 1.75 -5.25 -15.94
CA SER A 6 1.47 -4.98 -14.53
C SER A 6 1.50 -3.49 -14.19
N TRP A 7 2.49 -2.73 -14.67
CA TRP A 7 2.55 -1.29 -14.42
C TRP A 7 1.41 -0.56 -15.14
N MET A 8 1.13 -0.94 -16.39
CA MET A 8 0.02 -0.38 -17.17
C MET A 8 -1.35 -0.74 -16.56
N ALA A 9 -1.52 -1.98 -16.08
CA ALA A 9 -2.74 -2.41 -15.40
C ALA A 9 -2.95 -1.66 -14.08
N TRP A 10 -1.89 -1.43 -13.29
CA TRP A 10 -1.95 -0.60 -12.09
C TRP A 10 -2.29 0.86 -12.43
N ALA A 11 -1.62 1.45 -13.42
CA ALA A 11 -1.83 2.84 -13.82
C ALA A 11 -3.27 3.08 -14.26
N ILE A 12 -3.84 2.19 -15.08
CA ILE A 12 -5.24 2.26 -15.50
C ILE A 12 -6.19 2.05 -14.32
N ALA A 13 -5.92 1.07 -13.46
CA ALA A 13 -6.77 0.77 -12.30
C ALA A 13 -6.84 1.95 -11.31
N GLN A 14 -5.71 2.60 -11.02
CA GLN A 14 -5.68 3.69 -10.04
C GLN A 14 -6.47 4.93 -10.45
N HIS A 15 -6.64 5.16 -11.75
CA HIS A 15 -7.42 6.26 -12.32
C HIS A 15 -8.87 5.86 -12.67
N SER A 16 -9.19 4.57 -12.65
CA SER A 16 -10.56 4.09 -12.81
C SER A 16 -11.41 4.46 -11.59
N GLN A 17 -12.66 4.87 -11.82
CA GLN A 17 -13.67 5.03 -10.77
C GLN A 17 -14.45 3.73 -10.49
N ASP A 18 -14.25 2.69 -11.32
CA ASP A 18 -14.93 1.41 -11.19
C ASP A 18 -14.20 0.48 -10.20
N ILE A 19 -14.80 0.29 -9.02
CA ILE A 19 -14.29 -0.60 -7.97
C ILE A 19 -14.22 -2.07 -8.42
N HIS A 20 -15.16 -2.53 -9.25
CA HIS A 20 -15.12 -3.90 -9.77
C HIS A 20 -13.91 -4.10 -10.69
N PHE A 21 -13.62 -3.12 -11.54
CA PHE A 21 -12.42 -3.13 -12.37
C PHE A 21 -11.14 -3.09 -11.52
N GLN A 22 -11.05 -2.20 -10.53
CA GLN A 22 -9.91 -2.13 -9.61
C GLN A 22 -9.65 -3.47 -8.90
N ARG A 23 -10.71 -4.14 -8.43
CA ARG A 23 -10.60 -5.47 -7.79
C ARG A 23 -10.13 -6.55 -8.76
N LYS A 24 -10.49 -6.48 -10.04
CA LYS A 24 -9.97 -7.42 -11.06
C LYS A 24 -8.47 -7.20 -11.28
N CYS A 25 -8.03 -5.95 -11.42
CA CYS A 25 -6.60 -5.62 -11.55
C CYS A 25 -5.81 -6.04 -10.31
N LEU A 26 -6.35 -5.83 -9.12
CA LEU A 26 -5.73 -6.27 -7.87
C LEU A 26 -5.47 -7.79 -7.85
N LYS A 27 -6.43 -8.60 -8.30
CA LYS A 27 -6.25 -10.06 -8.42
C LYS A 27 -5.18 -10.47 -9.43
N LEU A 28 -4.91 -9.64 -10.43
CA LEU A 28 -3.83 -9.90 -11.39
C LEU A 28 -2.48 -9.58 -10.76
N LEU A 29 -2.36 -8.45 -10.05
CA LEU A 29 -1.16 -8.09 -9.28
C LEU A 29 -0.87 -9.08 -8.16
N GLU A 30 -1.89 -9.63 -7.51
CA GLU A 30 -1.71 -10.65 -6.47
C GLU A 30 -0.98 -11.90 -6.99
N LYS A 31 -1.22 -12.28 -8.26
CA LYS A 31 -0.58 -13.45 -8.87
C LYS A 31 0.91 -13.22 -9.14
N THR A 32 1.35 -11.98 -9.29
CA THR A 32 2.76 -11.66 -9.54
C THR A 32 3.59 -11.65 -8.26
N LEU A 33 2.96 -11.66 -7.08
CA LEU A 33 3.65 -11.76 -5.79
C LEU A 33 4.45 -13.07 -5.65
N ALA A 34 4.04 -14.14 -6.32
CA ALA A 34 4.72 -15.43 -6.28
C ALA A 34 6.02 -15.46 -7.13
N THR A 35 6.13 -14.58 -8.12
CA THR A 35 7.24 -14.58 -9.09
C THR A 35 8.36 -13.59 -8.75
N ASN A 36 8.24 -12.83 -7.65
CA ASN A 36 9.18 -11.79 -7.23
C ASN A 36 9.48 -10.71 -8.32
N GLU A 37 8.70 -10.69 -9.39
CA GLU A 37 8.77 -9.77 -10.52
C GLU A 37 7.34 -9.48 -11.02
N PRO A 38 6.94 -8.22 -11.24
CA PRO A 38 7.14 -7.01 -10.40
C PRO A 38 5.78 -6.54 -9.83
N GLU A 39 5.63 -5.66 -8.84
CA GLU A 39 6.47 -5.05 -7.81
C GLU A 39 5.50 -5.02 -6.60
N PRO A 40 5.78 -5.66 -5.44
CA PRO A 40 4.80 -5.80 -4.35
C PRO A 40 4.18 -4.48 -3.86
N VAL A 41 4.88 -3.38 -4.12
CA VAL A 41 4.41 -2.00 -3.91
C VAL A 41 3.13 -1.73 -4.68
N LEU A 42 3.04 -2.09 -5.96
CA LEU A 42 1.86 -1.83 -6.80
C LEU A 42 0.61 -2.53 -6.27
N TYR A 43 0.75 -3.79 -5.82
CA TYR A 43 -0.35 -4.53 -5.19
C TYR A 43 -0.80 -3.82 -3.90
N ALA A 44 0.14 -3.48 -3.03
CA ALA A 44 -0.16 -2.86 -1.74
C ALA A 44 -0.80 -1.46 -1.91
N GLU A 45 -0.33 -0.67 -2.87
CA GLU A 45 -0.88 0.64 -3.19
C GLU A 45 -2.31 0.55 -3.72
N LEU A 46 -2.56 -0.34 -4.68
CA LEU A 46 -3.92 -0.52 -5.22
C LEU A 46 -4.87 -1.05 -4.14
N TYR A 47 -4.41 -2.00 -3.31
CA TYR A 47 -5.19 -2.51 -2.18
C TYR A 47 -5.59 -1.39 -1.22
N ASP A 48 -4.61 -0.64 -0.73
CA ASP A 48 -4.84 0.41 0.27
C ASP A 48 -5.62 1.59 -0.32
N ARG A 49 -5.47 1.88 -1.63
CA ARG A 49 -6.30 2.85 -2.35
C ARG A 49 -7.76 2.41 -2.41
N ILE A 50 -8.04 1.14 -2.75
CA ILE A 50 -9.41 0.60 -2.74
C ILE A 50 -10.01 0.74 -1.34
N CYS A 51 -9.27 0.33 -0.29
CA CYS A 51 -9.69 0.46 1.10
C CYS A 51 -10.07 1.91 1.44
N ARG A 52 -9.16 2.87 1.18
CA ARG A 52 -9.41 4.30 1.42
C ARG A 52 -10.66 4.80 0.68
N ASN A 53 -10.79 4.51 -0.61
CA ASN A 53 -11.91 4.99 -1.43
C ASN A 53 -13.26 4.35 -1.05
N THR A 54 -13.22 3.23 -0.33
CA THR A 54 -14.41 2.51 0.15
C THR A 54 -14.59 2.64 1.67
N ASN A 55 -13.92 3.60 2.31
CA ASN A 55 -13.98 3.88 3.76
C ASN A 55 -13.59 2.70 4.67
N HIS A 56 -12.73 1.81 4.19
CA HIS A 56 -12.17 0.71 4.96
C HIS A 56 -10.73 0.99 5.39
N LYS A 57 -10.35 0.51 6.57
CA LYS A 57 -8.96 0.58 7.04
C LYS A 57 -8.03 -0.12 6.04
N GLN A 58 -6.86 0.47 5.83
CA GLN A 58 -5.85 -0.03 4.91
C GLN A 58 -4.99 -1.13 5.56
N LYS A 59 -4.37 -1.98 4.75
CA LYS A 59 -3.65 -3.18 5.20
C LYS A 59 -2.16 -2.96 5.32
N PHE A 60 -1.54 -2.26 4.37
CA PHE A 60 -0.09 -2.16 4.26
C PHE A 60 0.47 -0.78 4.61
N GLY A 61 -0.37 0.26 4.67
CA GLY A 61 0.06 1.61 5.02
C GLY A 61 0.54 2.44 3.83
N GLN A 62 0.14 2.11 2.60
CA GLN A 62 0.52 2.86 1.38
C GLN A 62 -0.34 4.11 1.15
N ALA A 63 -1.58 4.13 1.63
CA ALA A 63 -2.46 5.27 1.48
C ALA A 63 -2.12 6.37 2.52
N ILE A 64 -1.55 7.47 2.03
CA ILE A 64 -1.29 8.69 2.80
C ILE A 64 -2.40 9.70 2.48
N ILE A 65 -2.89 10.37 3.51
CA ILE A 65 -3.82 11.49 3.41
C ILE A 65 -3.20 12.73 4.02
N GLU A 66 -3.59 13.89 3.52
CA GLU A 66 -3.19 15.17 4.08
C GLU A 66 -4.37 15.78 4.84
N LYS A 67 -4.12 16.26 6.06
CA LYS A 67 -5.11 17.01 6.85
C LYS A 67 -4.41 18.21 7.47
N ASN A 68 -4.90 19.41 7.16
CA ASN A 68 -4.36 20.68 7.68
C ASN A 68 -2.86 20.86 7.35
N GLY A 69 -2.42 20.50 6.13
CA GLY A 69 -1.02 20.59 5.72
C GLY A 69 -0.11 19.50 6.30
N VAL A 70 -0.65 18.56 7.09
CA VAL A 70 0.12 17.47 7.70
C VAL A 70 -0.22 16.14 7.04
N LYS A 71 0.81 15.46 6.51
CA LYS A 71 0.68 14.10 5.96
C LYS A 71 0.57 13.07 7.08
N LYS A 72 -0.37 12.15 6.92
CA LYS A 72 -0.60 11.02 7.82
C LYS A 72 -1.05 9.79 7.06
N PHE A 73 -0.76 8.61 7.58
CA PHE A 73 -1.38 7.40 7.06
C PHE A 73 -2.90 7.44 7.24
N TYR A 74 -3.63 7.00 6.22
CA TYR A 74 -5.03 6.61 6.39
C TYR A 74 -5.14 5.51 7.47
N PRO A 75 -6.25 5.36 8.22
CA PRO A 75 -6.35 4.34 9.26
C PRO A 75 -5.91 2.94 8.82
N ILE A 76 -4.91 2.38 9.49
CA ILE A 76 -4.33 1.05 9.22
C ILE A 76 -5.00 0.01 10.13
N GLU A 77 -5.40 -1.13 9.58
CA GLU A 77 -5.87 -2.27 10.37
C GLU A 77 -4.72 -2.88 11.18
N ASN A 78 -4.93 -3.22 12.46
CA ASN A 78 -3.91 -3.86 13.31
C ASN A 78 -2.47 -3.31 13.08
N LYS A 79 -2.23 -2.07 13.53
CA LYS A 79 -0.94 -1.38 13.38
C LYS A 79 0.25 -2.20 13.90
N PRO A 80 0.21 -2.89 15.06
CA PRO A 80 1.34 -3.70 15.52
C PRO A 80 1.77 -4.80 14.54
N GLY A 81 0.83 -5.34 13.76
CA GLY A 81 1.08 -6.37 12.76
C GLY A 81 1.41 -5.87 11.36
N VAL A 82 1.48 -4.55 11.12
CA VAL A 82 1.65 -4.00 9.77
C VAL A 82 2.98 -4.40 9.13
N ASP A 83 4.09 -4.35 9.89
CA ASP A 83 5.39 -4.71 9.36
C ASP A 83 5.49 -6.19 9.00
N ALA A 84 4.79 -7.08 9.73
CA ALA A 84 4.75 -8.49 9.38
C ALA A 84 4.02 -8.71 8.05
N ARG A 85 2.92 -7.98 7.80
CA ARG A 85 2.22 -8.02 6.51
C ARG A 85 3.07 -7.43 5.39
N ARG A 86 3.76 -6.32 5.65
CA ARG A 86 4.69 -5.70 4.69
C ARG A 86 5.83 -6.67 4.32
N ALA A 87 6.47 -7.27 5.31
CA ALA A 87 7.53 -8.27 5.09
C ALA A 87 7.05 -9.51 4.32
N SER A 88 5.80 -9.96 4.54
CA SER A 88 5.25 -11.15 3.85
C SER A 88 5.17 -11.01 2.32
N ILE A 89 5.20 -9.78 1.82
CA ILE A 89 5.19 -9.48 0.38
C ILE A 89 6.47 -8.72 -0.02
N GLY A 90 7.50 -8.65 0.83
CA GLY A 90 8.78 -8.01 0.48
C GLY A 90 8.81 -6.48 0.54
N LEU A 91 7.85 -5.84 1.22
CA LEU A 91 7.90 -4.39 1.45
C LEU A 91 8.83 -4.02 2.61
N VAL A 92 9.48 -2.86 2.50
CA VAL A 92 10.25 -2.24 3.59
C VAL A 92 9.36 -1.95 4.80
N PRO A 93 9.88 -1.88 6.04
CA PRO A 93 9.10 -1.52 7.23
C PRO A 93 8.32 -0.20 7.07
N LEU A 94 7.16 -0.08 7.73
CA LEU A 94 6.30 1.10 7.60
C LEU A 94 7.01 2.39 8.03
N GLN A 95 7.90 2.31 9.05
CA GLN A 95 8.69 3.46 9.48
C GLN A 95 9.63 3.98 8.39
N VAL A 96 10.24 3.09 7.61
CA VAL A 96 11.13 3.49 6.49
C VAL A 96 10.31 4.23 5.44
N TYR A 97 9.17 3.66 5.04
CA TYR A 97 8.24 4.28 4.11
C TYR A 97 7.68 5.63 4.61
N ALA A 98 7.41 5.75 5.91
CA ALA A 98 6.97 6.99 6.53
C ALA A 98 8.02 8.09 6.42
N ASN A 99 9.28 7.76 6.69
CA ASN A 99 10.40 8.70 6.61
C ASN A 99 10.60 9.18 5.16
N GLU A 100 10.57 8.26 4.19
CA GLU A 100 10.69 8.56 2.76
C GLU A 100 9.56 9.48 2.25
N ASN A 101 8.37 9.38 2.84
CA ASN A 101 7.20 10.16 2.43
C ASN A 101 6.91 11.39 3.32
N HIS A 102 7.78 11.69 4.28
CA HIS A 102 7.62 12.76 5.26
C HIS A 102 6.28 12.67 6.05
N VAL A 103 5.94 11.45 6.46
CA VAL A 103 4.77 11.17 7.29
C VAL A 103 5.21 11.03 8.74
N GLU A 104 4.59 11.79 9.65
CA GLU A 104 4.83 11.61 11.07
C GLU A 104 4.28 10.24 11.51
N TYR A 105 5.19 9.33 11.85
CA TYR A 105 4.86 7.98 12.30
C TYR A 105 5.79 7.60 13.44
N LYS A 106 5.19 7.24 14.58
CA LYS A 106 5.88 6.64 15.72
C LYS A 106 5.47 5.17 15.78
N SER A 107 6.39 4.28 15.43
CA SER A 107 6.14 2.85 15.62
C SER A 107 5.98 2.56 17.11
N GLU A 108 4.94 1.83 17.48
CA GLU A 108 4.70 1.41 18.88
C GLU A 108 5.82 0.46 19.39
N LYS A 109 6.63 -0.09 18.49
CA LYS A 109 7.79 -0.93 18.82
C LYS A 109 9.02 -0.13 19.32
N SER A 110 9.05 1.18 19.11
CA SER A 110 10.16 2.03 19.57
C SER A 110 10.10 2.41 21.06
N SER A 111 9.06 2.00 21.80
CA SER A 111 8.89 2.33 23.22
C SER A 111 9.46 1.27 24.19
N ARG A 112 10.26 0.32 23.71
CA ARG A 112 10.97 -0.66 24.55
C ARG A 112 12.46 -0.73 24.17
N MET A 113 13.23 0.25 24.63
CA MET A 113 14.64 0.11 25.00
C MET A 113 14.86 0.88 26.29
#